data_AF-A0A5C3EMX7-F1
#
_entry.id   AF-A0A5C3EMX7-F1
#
_cell.length_a   1.000
_cell.length_b   1.000
_cell.length_c   1.000
_cell.angle_alpha   90.00
_cell.angle_beta   90.00
_cell.angle_gamma   90.00
#
_symmetry.space_group_name_H-M   'P 1'
#
loop_
_entity.id
_entity.type
_entity.pdbx_description
1 polymer ?
#
loop_
_entity_poly.entity_id
_entity_poly.type
_entity_poly.pdbx_seq_one_letter_code
_entity_poly.pdbx_strand_id
1 'polypeptide(L)'
;MTSTEHIITHSGTFHADEALAVNLLRSLPRFSSAPLTRTRDLPTIESGTIVVDVGAVYDPALHRYDHHQRGFEEVFDANHSTKLSSAGLVWKHFGKEIVSTHLKLTPSTQHDIIDLLWMKLYDDFIEAIDGIDNGISQYPSDLKPKYKSRTDLSARVGYLNPSWNEPSNAAELDGRFETASAMAGNEFFDRLEYSFNSWLPARQVVVDALERRKNPQILVFDEYASWKDHLFALEKDLNIAPTERPIYVVYPDESGKWRVQAVPVSAESFVSRKALPEPWRGIRDEKLSELTGIQGCIFVHQAGFIGGNATKEGAIKMAIDGLGHTGVEFIHSAPVTASASEGHSHSHGGGADHGHTHDIMDHPGKFNDREMTNYENRNWTERAFTVGIGGPVGSGKTALLLSLCRKLRDTYNIAVVTNDIFTREDQEFLRRHSALCPETKIRAIETGGCPHAAIREDISANLEALEQLQAEFETQLLFVESGGDNLAAAYSVELADFHVYVIDVAGGDKVPRKGGPSITQSDVLVINKIDLADMVGADLGVMKRDAERVRDGGPTIFTSVKLDQGVDAVVEMVLAARRLAGADKAGKGLQ
;
A
#
# COMPACT_ATOMS: atom_id res chain seq x y z
N MET A 1 50.82 -17.19 8.67
CA MET A 1 49.98 -15.99 8.74
C MET A 1 48.67 -16.39 8.12
N THR A 2 47.61 -16.51 8.92
CA THR A 2 46.27 -16.77 8.39
C THR A 2 45.95 -15.66 7.40
N SER A 3 45.83 -16.01 6.12
CA SER A 3 45.37 -15.08 5.09
C SER A 3 44.09 -14.44 5.61
N THR A 4 44.09 -13.12 5.80
CA THR A 4 42.86 -12.39 6.08
C THR A 4 41.97 -12.56 4.86
N GLU A 5 40.79 -13.16 5.06
CA GLU A 5 39.76 -13.25 4.02
C GLU A 5 39.52 -11.87 3.41
N HIS A 6 39.42 -11.78 2.08
CA HIS A 6 39.28 -10.50 1.37
C HIS A 6 38.17 -10.62 0.32
N ILE A 7 37.17 -9.75 0.42
CA ILE A 7 36.05 -9.68 -0.51
C ILE A 7 36.35 -8.63 -1.58
N ILE A 8 36.16 -8.98 -2.85
CA ILE A 8 36.33 -8.06 -3.98
C ILE A 8 35.07 -7.98 -4.82
N THR A 9 34.71 -6.76 -5.21
CA THR A 9 33.67 -6.47 -6.22
C THR A 9 34.05 -5.28 -7.10
N HIS A 10 33.23 -4.88 -8.06
CA HIS A 10 33.56 -3.78 -8.97
C HIS A 10 33.40 -2.39 -8.32
N SER A 11 34.15 -1.41 -8.83
CA SER A 11 34.13 0.01 -8.39
C SER A 11 33.16 0.90 -9.17
N GLY A 12 32.19 0.28 -9.84
CA GLY A 12 31.24 0.97 -10.74
C GLY A 12 29.95 1.42 -10.05
N THR A 13 28.97 1.84 -10.86
CA THR A 13 27.57 1.92 -10.45
C THR A 13 27.15 0.57 -9.90
N PHE A 14 26.67 0.57 -8.66
CA PHE A 14 26.36 -0.66 -7.95
C PHE A 14 24.87 -1.03 -8.04
N HIS A 15 24.57 -2.31 -7.93
CA HIS A 15 23.24 -2.89 -7.98
C HIS A 15 22.92 -3.63 -6.68
N ALA A 16 21.73 -4.25 -6.62
CA ALA A 16 21.31 -4.96 -5.43
C ALA A 16 21.97 -6.33 -5.29
N ASP A 17 22.42 -6.94 -6.39
CA ASP A 17 22.98 -8.28 -6.35
C ASP A 17 24.34 -8.31 -5.64
N GLU A 18 25.28 -7.45 -6.01
CA GLU A 18 26.60 -7.42 -5.40
C GLU A 18 26.58 -6.73 -4.03
N ALA A 19 25.68 -5.77 -3.83
CA ALA A 19 25.41 -5.21 -2.50
C ALA A 19 24.90 -6.29 -1.52
N LEU A 20 23.95 -7.13 -1.93
CA LEU A 20 23.42 -8.22 -1.11
C LEU A 20 24.46 -9.34 -0.95
N ALA A 21 25.15 -9.74 -2.01
CA ALA A 21 26.19 -10.77 -1.98
C ALA A 21 27.26 -10.46 -0.93
N VAL A 22 27.75 -9.22 -0.90
CA VAL A 22 28.74 -8.78 0.11
C VAL A 22 28.18 -8.88 1.53
N ASN A 23 26.92 -8.51 1.75
CA ASN A 23 26.30 -8.58 3.06
C ASN A 23 26.12 -10.03 3.54
N LEU A 24 25.59 -10.89 2.67
CA LEU A 24 25.42 -12.32 2.90
C LEU A 24 26.76 -13.00 3.24
N LEU A 25 27.83 -12.65 2.55
CA LEU A 25 29.16 -13.17 2.90
C LEU A 25 29.59 -12.71 4.28
N ARG A 26 29.50 -11.40 4.58
CA ARG A 26 29.90 -10.82 5.87
C ARG A 26 29.06 -11.33 7.05
N SER A 27 27.90 -11.95 6.84
CA SER A 27 27.16 -12.60 7.91
C SER A 27 27.83 -13.89 8.40
N LEU A 28 28.74 -14.47 7.63
CA LEU A 28 29.51 -15.65 8.01
C LEU A 28 30.72 -15.27 8.87
N PRO A 29 31.05 -16.04 9.93
CA PRO A 29 32.15 -15.69 10.84
C PRO A 29 33.48 -15.47 10.14
N ARG A 30 33.79 -16.27 9.10
CA ARG A 30 35.04 -16.15 8.33
C ARG A 30 35.18 -14.84 7.57
N PHE A 31 34.08 -14.25 7.11
CA PHE A 31 34.07 -13.03 6.30
C PHE A 31 33.62 -11.79 7.09
N SER A 32 33.14 -11.94 8.32
CA SER A 32 32.61 -10.86 9.16
C SER A 32 33.56 -9.67 9.36
N SER A 33 34.87 -9.92 9.32
CA SER A 33 35.92 -8.90 9.43
C SER A 33 36.76 -8.78 8.15
N ALA A 34 36.33 -9.42 7.06
CA ALA A 34 37.03 -9.37 5.79
C ALA A 34 36.97 -7.93 5.23
N PRO A 35 38.11 -7.31 4.87
CA PRO A 35 38.09 -6.08 4.10
C PRO A 35 37.31 -6.27 2.79
N LEU A 36 36.68 -5.19 2.34
CA LEU A 36 36.08 -5.09 1.02
C LEU A 36 36.93 -4.17 0.16
N THR A 37 37.30 -4.62 -1.03
CA THR A 37 37.90 -3.75 -2.06
C THR A 37 36.99 -3.70 -3.27
N ARG A 38 36.65 -2.49 -3.69
CA ARG A 38 35.92 -2.23 -4.93
C ARG A 38 36.90 -1.81 -6.01
N THR A 39 37.04 -2.60 -7.08
CA THR A 39 38.06 -2.37 -8.11
C THR A 39 37.72 -3.03 -9.45
N ARG A 40 38.35 -2.57 -10.53
CA ARG A 40 38.38 -3.26 -11.83
C ARG A 40 39.79 -3.69 -12.24
N ASP A 41 40.75 -3.54 -11.34
CA ASP A 41 42.15 -3.93 -11.55
C ASP A 41 42.31 -5.46 -11.43
N LEU A 42 42.68 -6.11 -12.53
CA LEU A 42 42.78 -7.58 -12.60
C LEU A 42 43.75 -8.19 -11.57
N PRO A 43 44.97 -7.69 -11.37
CA PRO A 43 45.87 -8.20 -10.33
C PRO A 43 45.24 -8.14 -8.92
N THR A 44 44.51 -7.07 -8.62
CA THR A 44 43.79 -6.94 -7.35
C THR A 44 42.66 -7.97 -7.27
N ILE A 45 41.85 -8.10 -8.32
CA ILE A 45 40.75 -9.10 -8.40
C ILE A 45 41.28 -10.52 -8.19
N GLU A 46 42.36 -10.89 -8.87
CA GLU A 46 42.98 -12.22 -8.76
C GLU A 46 43.48 -12.52 -7.34
N SER A 47 43.89 -11.49 -6.59
CA SER A 47 44.34 -11.62 -5.20
C SER A 47 43.23 -11.83 -4.18
N GLY A 48 41.97 -11.57 -4.54
CA GLY A 48 40.82 -11.69 -3.64
C GLY A 48 40.56 -13.14 -3.22
N THR A 49 40.19 -13.33 -1.96
CA THR A 49 39.80 -14.66 -1.46
C THR A 49 38.45 -15.06 -2.01
N ILE A 50 37.51 -14.11 -2.05
CA ILE A 50 36.20 -14.27 -2.68
C ILE A 50 35.90 -13.06 -3.54
N VAL A 51 35.44 -13.30 -4.76
CA VAL A 51 35.19 -12.26 -5.75
C VAL A 51 33.74 -12.38 -6.21
N VAL A 52 33.01 -11.28 -6.16
CA VAL A 52 31.59 -11.18 -6.56
C VAL A 52 31.43 -10.05 -7.58
N ASP A 53 30.65 -10.31 -8.63
CA ASP A 53 30.30 -9.33 -9.66
C ASP A 53 31.47 -8.64 -10.40
N VAL A 54 32.63 -9.29 -10.40
CA VAL A 54 33.78 -8.78 -11.16
C VAL A 54 34.74 -9.91 -11.56
N GLY A 55 35.40 -9.73 -12.70
CA GLY A 55 36.42 -10.65 -13.21
C GLY A 55 35.95 -11.56 -14.35
N ALA A 56 34.65 -11.58 -14.66
CA ALA A 56 34.01 -12.39 -15.69
C ALA A 56 34.33 -13.89 -15.55
N VAL A 57 34.26 -14.40 -14.32
CA VAL A 57 34.48 -15.81 -13.99
C VAL A 57 33.47 -16.27 -12.96
N TYR A 58 32.78 -17.37 -13.28
CA TYR A 58 32.07 -18.20 -12.30
C TYR A 58 32.85 -19.50 -12.08
N ASP A 59 33.43 -19.64 -10.89
CA ASP A 59 34.10 -20.86 -10.43
C ASP A 59 33.89 -20.98 -8.91
N PRO A 60 32.95 -21.84 -8.46
CA PRO A 60 32.70 -22.05 -7.04
C PRO A 60 33.89 -22.59 -6.27
N ALA A 61 34.78 -23.36 -6.91
CA ALA A 61 35.96 -23.95 -6.25
C ALA A 61 37.04 -22.89 -5.98
N LEU A 62 37.04 -21.82 -6.78
CA LEU A 62 37.92 -20.66 -6.61
C LEU A 62 37.22 -19.45 -5.98
N HIS A 63 35.97 -19.60 -5.53
CA HIS A 63 35.15 -18.52 -4.99
C HIS A 63 35.07 -17.29 -5.91
N ARG A 64 34.83 -17.55 -7.20
CA ARG A 64 34.55 -16.53 -8.22
C ARG A 64 33.07 -16.60 -8.58
N TYR A 65 32.34 -15.52 -8.31
CA TYR A 65 30.89 -15.45 -8.45
C TYR A 65 30.51 -14.22 -9.27
N ASP A 66 30.96 -14.18 -10.52
CA ASP A 66 30.53 -13.22 -11.53
C ASP A 66 29.69 -13.95 -12.60
N HIS A 67 28.68 -13.26 -13.14
CA HIS A 67 27.75 -13.77 -14.15
C HIS A 67 27.94 -13.11 -15.53
N HIS A 68 28.80 -12.08 -15.64
CA HIS A 68 28.98 -11.27 -16.85
C HIS A 68 29.75 -11.95 -17.99
N GLN A 69 30.27 -13.16 -17.79
CA GLN A 69 30.99 -13.90 -18.81
C GLN A 69 30.07 -14.32 -19.96
N ARG A 70 30.64 -14.28 -21.17
CA ARG A 70 29.95 -14.71 -22.37
C ARG A 70 29.53 -16.18 -22.25
N GLY A 71 28.23 -16.44 -22.46
CA GLY A 71 27.66 -17.79 -22.43
C GLY A 71 27.35 -18.30 -21.03
N PHE A 72 27.26 -17.42 -20.02
CA PHE A 72 26.73 -17.79 -18.73
C PHE A 72 25.23 -18.12 -18.80
N GLU A 73 24.87 -19.30 -18.32
CA GLU A 73 23.51 -19.87 -18.37
C GLU A 73 23.17 -20.60 -17.04
N GLU A 74 23.92 -20.36 -15.96
CA GLU A 74 23.69 -21.04 -14.69
C GLU A 74 22.37 -20.55 -14.07
N VAL A 75 21.54 -21.51 -13.65
CA VAL A 75 20.27 -21.30 -12.93
C VAL A 75 20.36 -21.96 -11.55
N PHE A 76 19.42 -21.67 -10.65
CA PHE A 76 19.48 -22.19 -9.28
C PHE A 76 19.41 -23.71 -9.20
N ASP A 77 18.40 -24.31 -9.85
CA ASP A 77 18.21 -25.75 -9.99
C ASP A 77 17.39 -26.08 -11.25
N ALA A 78 16.93 -27.33 -11.38
CA ALA A 78 16.17 -27.80 -12.54
C ALA A 78 14.73 -27.23 -12.63
N ASN A 79 14.21 -26.63 -11.57
CA ASN A 79 12.86 -26.05 -11.51
C ASN A 79 12.86 -24.55 -11.84
N HIS A 80 14.04 -23.93 -11.89
CA HIS A 80 14.20 -22.50 -12.16
C HIS A 80 14.79 -22.25 -13.55
N SER A 81 14.40 -21.12 -14.13
CA SER A 81 14.88 -20.69 -15.46
C SER A 81 15.58 -19.33 -15.45
N THR A 82 15.51 -18.61 -14.34
CA THR A 82 16.17 -17.33 -14.12
C THR A 82 17.67 -17.55 -13.99
N LYS A 83 18.46 -16.84 -14.81
CA LYS A 83 19.92 -16.83 -14.70
C LYS A 83 20.33 -16.17 -13.39
N LEU A 84 21.33 -16.72 -12.72
CA LEU A 84 21.80 -16.19 -11.45
C LEU A 84 22.60 -14.89 -11.63
N SER A 85 22.39 -13.92 -10.76
CA SER A 85 23.32 -12.79 -10.54
C SER A 85 24.34 -13.17 -9.46
N SER A 86 25.20 -12.23 -9.06
CA SER A 86 26.18 -12.49 -8.01
C SER A 86 25.54 -12.82 -6.65
N ALA A 87 24.36 -12.24 -6.34
CA ALA A 87 23.58 -12.61 -5.16
C ALA A 87 23.09 -14.06 -5.22
N GLY A 88 22.48 -14.47 -6.33
CA GLY A 88 22.01 -15.84 -6.56
C GLY A 88 23.13 -16.86 -6.48
N LEU A 89 24.28 -16.55 -7.06
CA LEU A 89 25.48 -17.37 -6.99
C LEU A 89 25.98 -17.55 -5.54
N VAL A 90 26.12 -16.46 -4.79
CA VAL A 90 26.50 -16.53 -3.37
C VAL A 90 25.46 -17.32 -2.56
N TRP A 91 24.18 -17.07 -2.78
CA TRP A 91 23.10 -17.79 -2.08
C TRP A 91 23.08 -19.29 -2.39
N LYS A 92 23.33 -19.67 -3.65
CA LYS A 92 23.40 -21.08 -4.07
C LYS A 92 24.48 -21.86 -3.32
N HIS A 93 25.64 -21.25 -3.12
CA HIS A 93 26.81 -21.93 -2.53
C HIS A 93 26.93 -21.75 -1.02
N PHE A 94 26.48 -20.63 -0.46
CA PHE A 94 26.64 -20.30 0.96
C PHE A 94 25.32 -20.20 1.72
N GLY A 95 24.17 -20.19 1.05
CA GLY A 95 22.88 -19.89 1.67
C GLY A 95 22.53 -20.82 2.83
N LYS A 96 22.78 -22.13 2.71
CA LYS A 96 22.57 -23.09 3.81
C LYS A 96 23.46 -22.81 5.03
N GLU A 97 24.71 -22.39 4.80
CA GLU A 97 25.63 -21.98 5.86
C GLU A 97 25.18 -20.67 6.52
N ILE A 98 24.72 -19.71 5.72
CA ILE A 98 24.19 -18.43 6.19
C ILE A 98 22.95 -18.65 7.07
N VAL A 99 21.99 -19.47 6.61
CA VAL A 99 20.77 -19.81 7.36
C VAL A 99 21.13 -20.47 8.69
N SER A 100 21.97 -21.50 8.66
CA SER A 100 22.37 -22.22 9.88
C SER A 100 23.15 -21.35 10.86
N THR A 101 24.03 -20.48 10.37
CA THR A 101 24.79 -19.53 11.20
C THR A 101 23.87 -18.50 11.84
N HIS A 102 23.05 -17.81 11.04
CA HIS A 102 22.20 -16.70 11.50
C HIS A 102 21.15 -17.17 12.51
N LEU A 103 20.46 -18.27 12.20
CA LEU A 103 19.43 -18.85 13.05
C LEU A 103 19.96 -19.83 14.10
N LYS A 104 21.29 -20.04 14.16
CA LYS A 104 21.96 -20.97 15.09
C LYS A 104 21.41 -22.40 15.00
N LEU A 105 21.09 -22.86 13.79
CA LEU A 105 20.59 -24.21 13.54
C LEU A 105 21.75 -25.19 13.41
N THR A 106 21.52 -26.43 13.84
CA THR A 106 22.51 -27.51 13.74
C THR A 106 22.33 -28.28 12.42
N PRO A 107 23.25 -28.21 11.44
CA PRO A 107 23.04 -28.80 10.12
C PRO A 107 22.76 -30.31 10.14
N SER A 108 23.39 -31.06 11.04
CA SER A 108 23.22 -32.52 11.12
C SER A 108 21.84 -32.97 11.58
N THR A 109 21.09 -32.14 12.30
CA THR A 109 19.78 -32.50 12.87
C THR A 109 18.63 -31.67 12.31
N GLN A 110 18.92 -30.52 11.70
CA GLN A 110 17.90 -29.56 11.21
C GLN A 110 18.06 -29.28 9.71
N HIS A 111 18.68 -30.20 8.95
CA HIS A 111 18.88 -30.07 7.51
C HIS A 111 17.59 -29.78 6.73
N ASP A 112 16.47 -30.44 7.06
CA ASP A 112 15.19 -30.20 6.38
C ASP A 112 14.70 -28.75 6.53
N ILE A 113 14.86 -28.16 7.72
CA ILE A 113 14.49 -26.76 7.98
C ILE A 113 15.40 -25.82 7.20
N ILE A 114 16.70 -26.11 7.19
CA ILE A 114 17.70 -25.32 6.47
C ILE A 114 17.43 -25.36 4.97
N ASP A 115 17.17 -26.54 4.42
CA ASP A 115 16.89 -26.74 2.99
C ASP A 115 15.58 -26.06 2.57
N LEU A 116 14.55 -26.13 3.42
CA LEU A 116 13.28 -25.46 3.18
C LEU A 116 13.43 -23.93 3.17
N LEU A 117 14.14 -23.35 4.14
CA LEU A 117 14.38 -21.90 4.19
C LEU A 117 15.31 -21.43 3.07
N TRP A 118 16.30 -22.26 2.71
CA TRP A 118 17.22 -22.00 1.61
C TRP A 118 16.48 -21.85 0.28
N MET A 119 15.58 -22.79 -0.03
CA MET A 119 14.75 -22.72 -1.23
C MET A 119 13.73 -21.58 -1.14
N LYS A 120 13.02 -21.47 0.00
CA LYS A 120 12.00 -20.42 0.17
C LYS A 120 12.54 -19.03 -0.07
N LEU A 121 13.70 -18.68 0.48
CA LEU A 121 14.26 -17.35 0.27
C LEU A 121 14.87 -17.15 -1.10
N TYR A 122 15.19 -18.23 -1.83
CA TYR A 122 15.49 -18.08 -3.24
C TYR A 122 14.23 -17.63 -3.99
N ASP A 123 13.15 -18.41 -3.88
CA ASP A 123 11.87 -18.17 -4.58
C ASP A 123 11.24 -16.80 -4.22
N ASP A 124 11.24 -16.44 -2.94
CA ASP A 124 10.53 -15.26 -2.44
C ASP A 124 11.35 -13.95 -2.47
N PHE A 125 12.67 -14.04 -2.67
CA PHE A 125 13.56 -12.87 -2.49
C PHE A 125 14.68 -12.81 -3.52
N ILE A 126 15.55 -13.84 -3.58
CA ILE A 126 16.79 -13.77 -4.38
C ILE A 126 16.51 -13.84 -5.88
N GLU A 127 15.56 -14.67 -6.32
CA GLU A 127 15.26 -14.83 -7.76
C GLU A 127 14.84 -13.51 -8.42
N ALA A 128 14.13 -12.64 -7.69
CA ALA A 128 13.75 -11.33 -8.20
C ALA A 128 14.98 -10.42 -8.44
N ILE A 129 16.00 -10.51 -7.59
CA ILE A 129 17.26 -9.77 -7.76
C ILE A 129 18.01 -10.31 -8.97
N ASP A 130 18.12 -11.64 -9.07
CA ASP A 130 18.73 -12.33 -10.21
C ASP A 130 18.08 -11.93 -11.54
N GLY A 131 16.75 -11.93 -11.58
CA GLY A 131 15.98 -11.55 -12.76
C GLY A 131 16.20 -10.10 -13.17
N ILE A 132 16.13 -9.16 -12.22
CA ILE A 132 16.30 -7.73 -12.51
C ILE A 132 17.70 -7.44 -13.04
N ASP A 133 18.71 -7.99 -12.39
CA ASP A 133 20.11 -7.75 -12.73
C ASP A 133 20.49 -8.35 -14.09
N ASN A 134 19.98 -9.54 -14.41
CA ASN A 134 20.13 -10.15 -15.75
C ASN A 134 19.21 -9.53 -16.82
N GLY A 135 18.44 -8.49 -16.49
CA GLY A 135 17.52 -7.81 -17.42
C GLY A 135 16.35 -8.68 -17.88
N ILE A 136 15.97 -9.67 -17.08
CA ILE A 136 14.84 -10.57 -17.34
C ILE A 136 13.55 -9.86 -16.95
N SER A 137 12.62 -9.77 -17.90
CA SER A 137 11.31 -9.17 -17.65
C SER A 137 10.41 -10.14 -16.86
N GLN A 138 9.79 -9.65 -15.78
CA GLN A 138 8.85 -10.44 -14.95
C GLN A 138 7.64 -10.97 -15.74
N TYR A 139 7.26 -10.26 -16.81
CA TYR A 139 6.18 -10.63 -17.71
C TYR A 139 6.66 -10.52 -19.16
N PRO A 140 6.01 -11.22 -20.11
CA PRO A 140 6.28 -11.06 -21.54
C PRO A 140 6.30 -9.58 -21.96
N SER A 141 7.32 -9.20 -22.73
CA SER A 141 7.58 -7.79 -23.10
C SER A 141 6.48 -7.14 -23.96
N ASP A 142 5.61 -7.95 -24.57
CA ASP A 142 4.44 -7.52 -25.32
C ASP A 142 3.26 -7.09 -24.42
N LEU A 143 3.29 -7.44 -23.12
CA LEU A 143 2.30 -7.00 -22.15
C LEU A 143 2.72 -5.66 -21.52
N LYS A 144 1.87 -4.64 -21.69
CA LYS A 144 2.06 -3.35 -21.02
C LYS A 144 1.64 -3.47 -19.55
N PRO A 145 2.54 -3.24 -18.57
CA PRO A 145 2.16 -3.27 -17.17
C PRO A 145 1.15 -2.15 -16.88
N LYS A 146 0.15 -2.43 -16.03
CA LYS A 146 -0.89 -1.46 -15.66
C LYS A 146 -0.32 -0.23 -14.93
N TYR A 147 0.79 -0.41 -14.22
CA TYR A 147 1.53 0.65 -13.53
C TYR A 147 3.02 0.32 -13.53
N LYS A 148 3.86 1.33 -13.26
CA LYS A 148 5.30 1.15 -13.06
C LYS A 148 5.58 1.12 -11.56
N SER A 149 6.16 0.03 -11.07
CA SER A 149 6.72 -0.02 -9.73
C SER A 149 8.20 0.34 -9.76
N ARG A 150 8.66 1.11 -8.76
CA ARG A 150 10.08 1.44 -8.52
C ARG A 150 10.41 1.38 -7.03
N THR A 151 9.68 0.53 -6.32
CA THR A 151 9.75 0.41 -4.85
C THR A 151 10.48 -0.86 -4.41
N ASP A 152 10.84 -1.73 -5.35
CA ASP A 152 11.64 -2.93 -5.08
C ASP A 152 13.05 -2.60 -4.57
N LEU A 153 13.70 -3.60 -3.99
CA LEU A 153 15.03 -3.46 -3.39
C LEU A 153 16.07 -2.99 -4.42
N SER A 154 16.03 -3.52 -5.66
CA SER A 154 16.94 -3.13 -6.73
C SER A 154 16.81 -1.65 -7.10
N ALA A 155 15.58 -1.13 -7.18
CA ALA A 155 15.33 0.29 -7.39
C ALA A 155 15.83 1.14 -6.21
N ARG A 156 15.59 0.71 -4.96
CA ARG A 156 16.05 1.42 -3.75
C ARG A 156 17.57 1.48 -3.65
N VAL A 157 18.26 0.37 -3.92
CA VAL A 157 19.71 0.33 -4.03
C VAL A 157 20.19 1.23 -5.16
N GLY A 158 19.54 1.19 -6.32
CA GLY A 158 19.81 2.07 -7.45
C GLY A 158 19.78 3.56 -7.08
N TYR A 159 18.82 3.98 -6.25
CA TYR A 159 18.72 5.38 -5.78
C TYR A 159 19.84 5.82 -4.83
N LEU A 160 20.65 4.92 -4.30
CA LEU A 160 21.82 5.26 -3.48
C LEU A 160 23.05 5.61 -4.33
N ASN A 161 23.06 5.24 -5.62
CA ASN A 161 24.12 5.67 -6.53
C ASN A 161 24.12 7.21 -6.69
N PRO A 162 25.28 7.84 -6.95
CA PRO A 162 25.35 9.26 -7.26
C PRO A 162 24.45 9.65 -8.43
N SER A 163 23.83 10.81 -8.32
CA SER A 163 23.07 11.36 -9.45
C SER A 163 24.02 11.69 -10.61
N TRP A 164 23.54 11.60 -11.86
CA TRP A 164 24.36 11.87 -13.05
C TRP A 164 25.00 13.28 -13.06
N ASN A 165 24.41 14.22 -12.33
CA ASN A 165 24.84 15.62 -12.20
C ASN A 165 25.50 15.93 -10.84
N GLU A 166 25.86 14.91 -10.08
CA GLU A 166 26.54 15.04 -8.78
C GLU A 166 28.02 14.65 -8.95
N PRO A 167 28.98 15.48 -8.48
CA PRO A 167 30.37 15.05 -8.40
C PRO A 167 30.49 13.93 -7.36
N SER A 168 31.18 12.84 -7.69
CA SER A 168 31.44 11.75 -6.75
C SER A 168 32.88 11.28 -6.85
N ASN A 169 33.49 10.99 -5.70
CA ASN A 169 34.78 10.31 -5.64
C ASN A 169 34.63 8.84 -5.17
N ALA A 170 35.73 8.07 -5.21
CA ALA A 170 35.72 6.66 -4.85
C ALA A 170 35.30 6.41 -3.39
N ALA A 171 35.77 7.23 -2.43
CA ALA A 171 35.43 7.05 -1.02
C ALA A 171 33.93 7.30 -0.76
N GLU A 172 33.33 8.27 -1.45
CA GLU A 172 31.89 8.53 -1.38
C GLU A 172 31.07 7.38 -2.00
N LEU A 173 31.50 6.87 -3.15
CA LEU A 173 30.88 5.70 -3.77
C LEU A 173 30.94 4.46 -2.88
N ASP A 174 32.07 4.25 -2.19
CA ASP A 174 32.26 3.12 -1.28
C ASP A 174 31.40 3.28 -0.02
N GLY A 175 31.29 4.49 0.54
CA GLY A 175 30.38 4.75 1.65
C GLY A 175 28.90 4.53 1.29
N ARG A 176 28.50 4.92 0.08
CA ARG A 176 27.14 4.64 -0.44
C ARG A 176 26.91 3.15 -0.68
N PHE A 177 27.92 2.44 -1.18
CA PHE A 177 27.86 0.99 -1.34
C PHE A 177 27.68 0.27 -0.01
N GLU A 178 28.42 0.65 1.04
CA GLU A 178 28.25 0.09 2.38
C GLU A 178 26.83 0.33 2.91
N THR A 179 26.24 1.50 2.62
CA THR A 179 24.84 1.80 2.95
C THR A 179 23.86 0.88 2.18
N ALA A 180 24.10 0.68 0.88
CA ALA A 180 23.30 -0.20 0.04
C ALA A 180 23.38 -1.67 0.50
N SER A 181 24.59 -2.14 0.80
CA SER A 181 24.85 -3.49 1.29
C SER A 181 24.17 -3.74 2.63
N ALA A 182 24.24 -2.78 3.57
CA ALA A 182 23.53 -2.87 4.84
C ALA A 182 22.00 -2.88 4.65
N MET A 183 21.46 -2.05 3.76
CA MET A 183 20.02 -2.01 3.47
C MET A 183 19.51 -3.34 2.90
N ALA A 184 20.19 -3.87 1.89
CA ALA A 184 19.83 -5.15 1.27
C ALA A 184 19.92 -6.31 2.26
N GLY A 185 20.98 -6.33 3.08
CA GLY A 185 21.16 -7.32 4.13
C GLY A 185 20.08 -7.29 5.20
N ASN A 186 19.77 -6.11 5.75
CA ASN A 186 18.74 -5.97 6.79
C ASN A 186 17.39 -6.48 6.30
N GLU A 187 16.98 -6.08 5.09
CA GLU A 187 15.71 -6.53 4.51
C GLU A 187 15.68 -8.06 4.28
N PHE A 188 16.80 -8.63 3.83
CA PHE A 188 16.94 -10.08 3.67
C PHE A 188 16.82 -10.83 5.00
N PHE A 189 17.54 -10.40 6.04
CA PHE A 189 17.55 -11.07 7.33
C PHE A 189 16.23 -10.90 8.08
N ASP A 190 15.54 -9.76 7.96
CA ASP A 190 14.17 -9.59 8.45
C ASP A 190 13.22 -10.62 7.80
N ARG A 191 13.40 -10.89 6.49
CA ARG A 191 12.61 -11.89 5.76
C ARG A 191 12.96 -13.33 6.17
N LEU A 192 14.23 -13.62 6.44
CA LEU A 192 14.67 -14.91 6.98
C LEU A 192 14.08 -15.16 8.36
N GLU A 193 14.17 -14.17 9.25
CA GLU A 193 13.64 -14.25 10.61
C GLU A 193 12.12 -14.38 10.61
N TYR A 194 11.41 -13.64 9.76
CA TYR A 194 9.97 -13.83 9.56
C TYR A 194 9.66 -15.26 9.07
N SER A 195 10.42 -15.75 8.10
CA SER A 195 10.20 -17.08 7.51
C SER A 195 10.37 -18.19 8.56
N PHE A 196 11.36 -18.06 9.44
CA PHE A 196 11.62 -19.02 10.50
C PHE A 196 10.67 -18.89 11.71
N ASN A 197 10.45 -17.67 12.21
CA ASN A 197 9.73 -17.45 13.46
C ASN A 197 8.19 -17.42 13.28
N SER A 198 7.69 -17.08 12.07
CA SER A 198 6.26 -16.90 11.83
C SER A 198 5.73 -17.83 10.74
N TRP A 199 6.32 -17.81 9.54
CA TRP A 199 5.81 -18.61 8.43
C TRP A 199 5.99 -20.11 8.65
N LEU A 200 7.16 -20.58 9.11
CA LEU A 200 7.44 -22.00 9.25
C LEU A 200 6.51 -22.70 10.28
N PRO A 201 6.32 -22.17 11.52
CA PRO A 201 5.40 -22.78 12.49
C PRO A 201 3.94 -22.77 12.03
N ALA A 202 3.54 -21.80 11.19
CA ALA A 202 2.17 -21.71 10.66
C ALA A 202 1.76 -22.95 9.86
N ARG A 203 2.71 -23.72 9.30
CA ARG A 203 2.41 -24.97 8.58
C ARG A 203 1.60 -25.94 9.45
N GLN A 204 2.01 -26.14 10.70
CA GLN A 204 1.34 -27.09 11.59
C GLN A 204 -0.08 -26.65 11.91
N VAL A 205 -0.32 -25.34 12.07
CA VAL A 205 -1.66 -24.78 12.26
C VAL A 205 -2.59 -25.14 11.09
N VAL A 206 -2.09 -25.06 9.84
CA VAL A 206 -2.86 -25.42 8.65
C VAL A 206 -3.09 -26.93 8.56
N VAL A 207 -2.08 -27.75 8.86
CA VAL A 207 -2.20 -29.23 8.92
C VAL A 207 -3.27 -29.64 9.93
N ASP A 208 -3.16 -29.16 11.17
CA ASP A 208 -4.11 -29.47 12.24
C ASP A 208 -5.53 -29.03 11.87
N ALA A 209 -5.66 -27.84 11.27
CA ALA A 209 -6.95 -27.32 10.82
C ALA A 209 -7.54 -28.16 9.68
N LEU A 210 -6.72 -28.65 8.75
CA LEU A 210 -7.15 -29.58 7.72
C LEU A 210 -7.64 -30.88 8.35
N GLU A 211 -6.89 -31.50 9.26
CA GLU A 211 -7.25 -32.78 9.86
C GLU A 211 -8.55 -32.71 10.70
N ARG A 212 -8.76 -31.60 11.43
CA ARG A 212 -9.92 -31.43 12.33
C ARG A 212 -11.15 -30.82 11.66
N ARG A 213 -11.09 -30.46 10.37
CA ARG A 213 -12.17 -29.73 9.70
C ARG A 213 -13.48 -30.53 9.70
N LYS A 214 -14.56 -29.90 10.17
CA LYS A 214 -15.92 -30.49 10.14
C LYS A 214 -16.61 -30.30 8.81
N ASN A 215 -16.30 -29.20 8.12
CA ASN A 215 -16.73 -28.94 6.75
C ASN A 215 -15.47 -28.96 5.87
N PRO A 216 -15.44 -29.73 4.77
CA PRO A 216 -14.24 -29.86 3.95
C PRO A 216 -13.75 -28.51 3.41
N GLN A 217 -14.65 -27.55 3.17
CA GLN A 217 -14.38 -26.26 2.55
C GLN A 217 -14.15 -25.12 3.56
N ILE A 218 -14.10 -25.39 4.87
CA ILE A 218 -13.88 -24.35 5.90
C ILE A 218 -12.75 -24.78 6.84
N LEU A 219 -11.72 -23.94 6.94
CA LEU A 219 -10.68 -24.07 7.96
C LEU A 219 -10.96 -23.13 9.13
N VAL A 220 -10.67 -23.60 10.33
CA VAL A 220 -10.79 -22.79 11.55
C VAL A 220 -9.49 -22.87 12.31
N PHE A 221 -8.88 -21.72 12.56
CA PHE A 221 -7.68 -21.59 13.39
C PHE A 221 -8.06 -21.02 14.75
N ASP A 222 -7.37 -21.46 15.79
CA ASP A 222 -7.57 -20.92 17.14
C ASP A 222 -6.77 -19.63 17.39
N GLU A 223 -5.83 -19.32 16.49
CA GLU A 223 -5.05 -18.10 16.42
C GLU A 223 -4.79 -17.74 14.94
N TYR A 224 -4.43 -16.50 14.66
CA TYR A 224 -4.01 -16.13 13.30
C TYR A 224 -2.66 -16.79 12.95
N ALA A 225 -2.54 -17.28 11.72
CA ALA A 225 -1.31 -17.87 11.20
C ALA A 225 -1.11 -17.48 9.73
N SER A 226 0.14 -17.40 9.26
CA SER A 226 0.44 -17.17 7.84
C SER A 226 0.11 -18.42 7.01
N TRP A 227 -1.13 -18.54 6.53
CA TRP A 227 -1.69 -19.82 6.08
C TRP A 227 -1.67 -20.07 4.57
N LYS A 228 -1.59 -19.02 3.73
CA LYS A 228 -1.84 -19.13 2.27
C LYS A 228 -0.91 -20.13 1.59
N ASP A 229 0.39 -19.90 1.63
CA ASP A 229 1.39 -20.75 0.94
C ASP A 229 1.26 -22.21 1.37
N HIS A 230 1.14 -22.44 2.67
CA HIS A 230 0.99 -23.77 3.24
C HIS A 230 -0.27 -24.45 2.77
N LEU A 231 -1.40 -23.74 2.73
CA LEU A 231 -2.65 -24.30 2.22
C LEU A 231 -2.51 -24.72 0.76
N PHE A 232 -1.96 -23.88 -0.11
CA PHE A 232 -1.79 -24.21 -1.52
C PHE A 232 -0.80 -25.36 -1.75
N ALA A 233 0.26 -25.45 -0.95
CA ALA A 233 1.19 -26.59 -0.99
C ALA A 233 0.49 -27.88 -0.53
N LEU A 234 -0.16 -27.86 0.64
CA LEU A 234 -0.84 -29.02 1.22
C LEU A 234 -2.00 -29.53 0.37
N GLU A 235 -2.73 -28.65 -0.33
CA GLU A 235 -3.75 -29.07 -1.31
C GLU A 235 -3.18 -29.96 -2.41
N LYS A 236 -1.94 -29.69 -2.86
CA LYS A 236 -1.23 -30.50 -3.85
C LYS A 236 -0.66 -31.75 -3.19
N ASP A 237 0.08 -31.61 -2.10
CA ASP A 237 0.77 -32.70 -1.39
C ASP A 237 -0.21 -33.79 -0.95
N LEU A 238 -1.38 -33.39 -0.45
CA LEU A 238 -2.43 -34.29 0.04
C LEU A 238 -3.47 -34.67 -1.02
N ASN A 239 -3.32 -34.20 -2.27
CA ASN A 239 -4.26 -34.42 -3.36
C ASN A 239 -5.72 -34.09 -3.01
N ILE A 240 -5.94 -32.93 -2.37
CA ILE A 240 -7.29 -32.51 -1.97
C ILE A 240 -8.14 -32.25 -3.21
N ALA A 241 -9.26 -32.97 -3.33
CA ALA A 241 -10.18 -32.88 -4.46
C ALA A 241 -10.68 -31.43 -4.62
N PRO A 242 -10.83 -30.89 -5.85
CA PRO A 242 -11.27 -29.51 -6.06
C PRO A 242 -12.58 -29.12 -5.35
N THR A 243 -13.51 -30.07 -5.22
CA THR A 243 -14.80 -29.90 -4.51
C THR A 243 -14.65 -29.82 -3.00
N GLU A 244 -13.53 -30.28 -2.45
CA GLU A 244 -13.24 -30.31 -1.02
C GLU A 244 -12.19 -29.28 -0.60
N ARG A 245 -11.66 -28.50 -1.55
CA ARG A 245 -10.68 -27.47 -1.25
C ARG A 245 -11.29 -26.37 -0.37
N PRO A 246 -10.56 -25.88 0.65
CA PRO A 246 -11.03 -24.77 1.46
C PRO A 246 -11.40 -23.53 0.65
N ILE A 247 -12.53 -22.94 1.01
CA ILE A 247 -13.07 -21.70 0.44
C ILE A 247 -12.98 -20.58 1.45
N TYR A 248 -13.19 -20.89 2.73
CA TYR A 248 -13.10 -19.91 3.81
C TYR A 248 -12.14 -20.38 4.89
N VAL A 249 -11.43 -19.41 5.46
CA VAL A 249 -10.59 -19.57 6.65
C VAL A 249 -11.13 -18.67 7.74
N VAL A 250 -11.33 -19.21 8.94
CA VAL A 250 -11.88 -18.50 10.09
C VAL A 250 -10.85 -18.46 11.21
N TYR A 251 -10.59 -17.28 11.77
CA TYR A 251 -9.55 -17.08 12.79
C TYR A 251 -9.85 -15.84 13.65
N PRO A 252 -9.31 -15.73 14.88
CA PRO A 252 -9.45 -14.52 15.68
C PRO A 252 -8.51 -13.41 15.21
N ASP A 253 -8.95 -12.15 15.33
CA ASP A 253 -8.09 -10.98 15.19
C ASP A 253 -7.52 -10.53 16.53
N GLU A 254 -6.63 -9.54 16.49
CA GLU A 254 -5.92 -9.01 17.66
C GLU A 254 -6.86 -8.36 18.70
N SER A 255 -8.09 -8.01 18.31
CA SER A 255 -9.11 -7.44 19.20
C SER A 255 -9.99 -8.51 19.86
N GLY A 256 -9.71 -9.80 19.61
CA GLY A 256 -10.50 -10.93 20.11
C GLY A 256 -11.81 -11.15 19.35
N LYS A 257 -12.01 -10.44 18.23
CA LYS A 257 -13.12 -10.67 17.29
C LYS A 257 -12.70 -11.73 16.28
N TRP A 258 -13.62 -12.21 15.46
CA TRP A 258 -13.37 -13.31 14.53
C TRP A 258 -13.54 -12.86 13.09
N ARG A 259 -12.64 -13.33 12.23
CA ARG A 259 -12.63 -13.08 10.80
C ARG A 259 -13.06 -14.33 10.04
N VAL A 260 -13.74 -14.12 8.93
CA VAL A 260 -13.94 -15.11 7.88
C VAL A 260 -13.32 -14.55 6.61
N GLN A 261 -12.27 -15.21 6.10
CA GLN A 261 -11.53 -14.78 4.92
C GLN A 261 -11.71 -15.78 3.80
N ALA A 262 -12.02 -15.29 2.60
CA ALA A 262 -12.12 -16.10 1.40
C ALA A 262 -10.74 -16.47 0.87
N VAL A 263 -10.55 -17.75 0.57
CA VAL A 263 -9.31 -18.29 -0.02
C VAL A 263 -9.21 -17.81 -1.48
N PRO A 264 -8.09 -17.21 -1.90
CA PRO A 264 -7.91 -16.79 -3.29
C PRO A 264 -7.74 -17.97 -4.25
N VAL A 265 -7.85 -17.73 -5.56
CA VAL A 265 -7.64 -18.78 -6.58
C VAL A 265 -6.16 -19.20 -6.69
N SER A 266 -5.23 -18.33 -6.30
CA SER A 266 -3.80 -18.59 -6.11
C SER A 266 -3.26 -17.72 -4.96
N ALA A 267 -2.09 -18.03 -4.42
CA ALA A 267 -1.51 -17.31 -3.28
C ALA A 267 -1.44 -15.77 -3.51
N GLU A 268 -1.08 -15.38 -4.73
CA GLU A 268 -0.91 -13.98 -5.18
C GLU A 268 -2.18 -13.33 -5.76
N SER A 269 -3.28 -14.07 -5.89
CA SER A 269 -4.48 -13.54 -6.55
C SER A 269 -5.34 -12.71 -5.59
N PHE A 270 -5.85 -11.58 -6.10
CA PHE A 270 -6.91 -10.81 -5.45
C PHE A 270 -8.31 -11.40 -5.69
N VAL A 271 -8.44 -12.42 -6.55
CA VAL A 271 -9.70 -13.09 -6.85
C VAL A 271 -9.91 -14.24 -5.87
N SER A 272 -10.98 -14.16 -5.08
CA SER A 272 -11.43 -15.24 -4.20
C SER A 272 -12.00 -16.42 -4.99
N ARG A 273 -11.76 -17.66 -4.53
CA ARG A 273 -12.45 -18.87 -5.04
C ARG A 273 -13.96 -18.71 -4.96
N LYS A 274 -14.40 -18.16 -3.83
CA LYS A 274 -15.76 -17.70 -3.61
C LYS A 274 -15.73 -16.58 -2.58
N ALA A 275 -16.02 -15.36 -3.03
CA ALA A 275 -16.21 -14.23 -2.12
C ALA A 275 -17.50 -14.42 -1.31
N LEU A 276 -17.54 -13.81 -0.13
CA LEU A 276 -18.75 -13.75 0.70
C LEU A 276 -19.95 -13.19 -0.12
N PRO A 277 -21.18 -13.57 0.22
CA PRO A 277 -22.39 -13.21 -0.53
C PRO A 277 -22.46 -11.74 -0.87
N GLU A 278 -22.75 -11.42 -2.14
CA GLU A 278 -22.88 -10.05 -2.63
C GLU A 278 -23.85 -9.19 -1.79
N PRO A 279 -25.03 -9.71 -1.35
CA PRO A 279 -25.94 -8.93 -0.50
C PRO A 279 -25.34 -8.50 0.84
N TRP A 280 -24.31 -9.20 1.35
CA TRP A 280 -23.68 -8.87 2.63
C TRP A 280 -22.60 -7.80 2.50
N ARG A 281 -22.04 -7.62 1.30
CA ARG A 281 -20.85 -6.80 1.07
C ARG A 281 -21.14 -5.34 1.34
N GLY A 282 -20.23 -4.67 2.04
CA GLY A 282 -20.39 -3.28 2.47
C GLY A 282 -21.38 -3.08 3.62
N ILE A 283 -22.08 -4.14 4.08
CA ILE A 283 -23.01 -4.07 5.21
C ILE A 283 -22.24 -4.35 6.51
N ARG A 284 -22.59 -3.63 7.58
CA ARG A 284 -21.90 -3.65 8.87
C ARG A 284 -22.84 -3.86 10.05
N ASP A 285 -22.26 -4.30 11.15
CA ASP A 285 -22.83 -4.35 12.50
C ASP A 285 -24.25 -4.98 12.57
N GLU A 286 -25.18 -4.31 13.26
CA GLU A 286 -26.54 -4.82 13.48
C GLU A 286 -27.29 -5.01 12.16
N LYS A 287 -27.10 -4.12 11.18
CA LYS A 287 -27.72 -4.24 9.85
C LYS A 287 -27.29 -5.52 9.15
N LEU A 288 -26.02 -5.89 9.28
CA LEU A 288 -25.52 -7.17 8.75
C LEU A 288 -26.07 -8.35 9.57
N SER A 289 -26.20 -8.19 10.88
CA SER A 289 -26.77 -9.22 11.75
C SER A 289 -28.24 -9.52 11.45
N GLU A 290 -29.04 -8.47 11.21
CA GLU A 290 -30.43 -8.56 10.76
C GLU A 290 -30.54 -9.19 9.37
N LEU A 291 -29.72 -8.73 8.42
CA LEU A 291 -29.71 -9.22 7.04
C LEU A 291 -29.36 -10.71 6.95
N THR A 292 -28.36 -11.13 7.71
CA THR A 292 -27.85 -12.51 7.69
C THR A 292 -28.63 -13.44 8.61
N GLY A 293 -29.32 -12.88 9.62
CA GLY A 293 -29.84 -13.63 10.76
C GLY A 293 -28.74 -14.16 11.69
N ILE A 294 -27.47 -13.71 11.53
CA ILE A 294 -26.33 -14.13 12.33
C ILE A 294 -25.98 -13.02 13.32
N GLN A 295 -26.11 -13.30 14.60
CA GLN A 295 -25.86 -12.30 15.64
C GLN A 295 -24.37 -11.90 15.71
N GLY A 296 -24.13 -10.63 16.06
CA GLY A 296 -22.79 -10.10 16.30
C GLY A 296 -21.93 -9.94 15.05
N CYS A 297 -22.52 -9.83 13.86
CA CYS A 297 -21.77 -9.48 12.67
C CYS A 297 -21.14 -8.08 12.81
N ILE A 298 -19.95 -7.89 12.23
CA ILE A 298 -19.20 -6.62 12.30
C ILE A 298 -19.14 -5.98 10.91
N PHE A 299 -18.72 -6.73 9.89
CA PHE A 299 -18.71 -6.24 8.50
C PHE A 299 -18.52 -7.38 7.50
N VAL A 300 -18.81 -7.09 6.23
CA VAL A 300 -18.23 -7.80 5.07
C VAL A 300 -17.66 -6.77 4.11
N HIS A 301 -16.41 -6.96 3.67
CA HIS A 301 -15.74 -6.05 2.74
C HIS A 301 -16.52 -5.95 1.41
N GLN A 302 -16.47 -4.81 0.71
CA GLN A 302 -17.21 -4.60 -0.54
C GLN A 302 -16.89 -5.61 -1.65
N ALA A 303 -15.64 -6.04 -1.75
CA ALA A 303 -15.22 -7.12 -2.65
C ALA A 303 -15.52 -8.55 -2.11
N GLY A 304 -16.00 -8.67 -0.87
CA GLY A 304 -16.38 -9.93 -0.24
C GLY A 304 -15.23 -10.88 0.13
N PHE A 305 -13.98 -10.45 0.05
CA PHE A 305 -12.83 -11.30 0.37
C PHE A 305 -12.67 -11.57 1.88
N ILE A 306 -13.26 -10.73 2.74
CA ILE A 306 -13.20 -10.89 4.20
C ILE A 306 -14.46 -10.34 4.87
N GLY A 307 -14.84 -10.93 6.00
CA GLY A 307 -15.87 -10.44 6.90
C GLY A 307 -15.49 -10.66 8.37
N GLY A 308 -16.27 -10.08 9.26
CA GLY A 308 -16.03 -10.11 10.71
C GLY A 308 -17.27 -10.41 11.52
N ASN A 309 -17.10 -11.13 12.62
CA ASN A 309 -18.12 -11.38 13.64
C ASN A 309 -17.49 -11.27 15.04
N ALA A 310 -18.29 -10.94 16.04
CA ALA A 310 -17.86 -10.85 17.43
C ALA A 310 -17.50 -12.21 18.05
N THR A 311 -17.99 -13.31 17.49
CA THR A 311 -17.84 -14.66 18.03
C THR A 311 -17.31 -15.65 16.99
N LYS A 312 -16.63 -16.70 17.47
CA LYS A 312 -16.16 -17.82 16.64
C LYS A 312 -17.32 -18.49 15.91
N GLU A 313 -18.39 -18.75 16.65
CA GLU A 313 -19.58 -19.44 16.16
C GLU A 313 -20.28 -18.63 15.07
N GLY A 314 -20.38 -17.30 15.25
CA GLY A 314 -20.93 -16.40 14.25
C GLY A 314 -20.08 -16.34 12.98
N ALA A 315 -18.76 -16.24 13.09
CA ALA A 315 -17.86 -16.25 11.92
C ALA A 315 -17.91 -17.59 11.16
N ILE A 316 -17.97 -18.73 11.88
CA ILE A 316 -18.18 -20.05 11.26
C ILE A 316 -19.54 -20.10 10.55
N LYS A 317 -20.60 -19.56 11.17
CA LYS A 317 -21.93 -19.51 10.54
C LYS A 317 -21.92 -18.65 9.27
N MET A 318 -21.23 -17.51 9.27
CA MET A 318 -21.04 -16.69 8.08
C MET A 318 -20.33 -17.47 6.96
N ALA A 319 -19.28 -18.23 7.29
CA ALA A 319 -18.61 -19.08 6.32
C ALA A 319 -19.54 -20.16 5.74
N ILE A 320 -20.33 -20.84 6.58
CA ILE A 320 -21.29 -21.87 6.17
C ILE A 320 -22.38 -21.28 5.25
N ASP A 321 -22.99 -20.18 5.66
CA ASP A 321 -24.05 -19.54 4.87
C ASP A 321 -23.50 -18.93 3.59
N GLY A 322 -22.26 -18.43 3.63
CA GLY A 322 -21.52 -17.98 2.46
C GLY A 322 -21.22 -19.11 1.46
N LEU A 323 -21.05 -20.36 1.91
CA LEU A 323 -20.96 -21.52 1.02
C LEU A 323 -22.31 -21.82 0.36
N GLY A 324 -23.39 -21.75 1.13
CA GLY A 324 -24.75 -22.06 0.69
C GLY A 324 -25.38 -21.02 -0.25
N HIS A 325 -24.87 -19.79 -0.25
CA HIS A 325 -25.38 -18.74 -1.14
C HIS A 325 -24.96 -19.00 -2.59
N THR A 326 -25.93 -19.29 -3.48
CA THR A 326 -25.69 -19.75 -4.86
C THR A 326 -25.73 -18.63 -5.91
N GLY A 327 -25.74 -17.36 -5.51
CA GLY A 327 -25.75 -16.22 -6.44
C GLY A 327 -24.39 -15.84 -7.06
N VAL A 328 -23.32 -16.59 -6.81
CA VAL A 328 -21.98 -16.33 -7.37
C VAL A 328 -21.44 -17.63 -7.98
N GLU A 329 -21.12 -17.60 -9.28
CA GLU A 329 -20.52 -18.74 -9.99
C GLU A 329 -19.20 -19.17 -9.35
N PHE A 330 -19.01 -20.48 -9.21
CA PHE A 330 -17.75 -21.08 -8.77
C PHE A 330 -16.69 -20.91 -9.87
N ILE A 331 -15.64 -20.14 -9.60
CA ILE A 331 -14.49 -20.06 -10.51
C ILE A 331 -13.53 -21.19 -10.14
N HIS A 332 -13.56 -22.28 -10.91
CA HIS A 332 -12.57 -23.34 -10.79
C HIS A 332 -11.18 -22.82 -11.18
N SER A 333 -10.16 -23.10 -10.37
CA SER A 333 -8.76 -22.95 -10.78
C SER A 333 -8.51 -23.83 -12.01
N ALA A 334 -8.20 -23.22 -13.15
CA ALA A 334 -7.95 -23.94 -14.39
C ALA A 334 -6.72 -24.88 -14.24
N PRO A 335 -6.75 -26.10 -14.81
CA PRO A 335 -5.55 -26.90 -14.95
C PRO A 335 -4.68 -26.31 -16.06
N VAL A 336 -3.39 -26.19 -15.80
CA VAL A 336 -2.38 -25.93 -16.83
C VAL A 336 -2.11 -27.26 -17.54
N THR A 337 -2.64 -27.44 -18.76
CA THR A 337 -2.15 -28.48 -19.68
C THR A 337 -1.94 -27.93 -21.08
N ALA A 338 -0.84 -28.39 -21.69
CA ALA A 338 -0.21 -27.88 -22.90
C ALA A 338 -0.93 -28.26 -24.21
N SER A 339 -0.73 -27.38 -25.21
CA SER A 339 -0.76 -27.55 -26.67
C SER A 339 -2.00 -28.14 -27.36
N ALA A 340 -2.62 -27.36 -28.26
CA ALA A 340 -2.53 -27.54 -29.72
C ALA A 340 -3.43 -26.53 -30.47
N SER A 341 -2.97 -26.17 -31.67
CA SER A 341 -3.58 -25.31 -32.68
C SER A 341 -4.96 -25.77 -33.17
N GLU A 342 -5.91 -24.85 -33.37
CA GLU A 342 -6.60 -24.59 -34.65
C GLU A 342 -7.60 -23.44 -34.51
N GLY A 343 -7.72 -22.64 -35.57
CA GLY A 343 -8.44 -21.37 -35.58
C GLY A 343 -9.94 -21.48 -35.83
N HIS A 344 -10.70 -20.54 -35.26
CA HIS A 344 -12.03 -20.18 -35.72
C HIS A 344 -12.28 -18.67 -35.53
N SER A 345 -12.67 -18.01 -36.62
CA SER A 345 -13.27 -16.67 -36.65
C SER A 345 -14.74 -16.73 -36.23
N HIS A 346 -15.30 -15.68 -35.60
CA HIS A 346 -16.64 -15.07 -35.78
C HIS A 346 -16.83 -14.00 -34.66
N SER A 347 -16.82 -12.70 -35.01
CA SER A 347 -17.94 -11.77 -35.23
C SER A 347 -18.73 -11.30 -33.99
N HIS A 348 -18.80 -9.98 -33.84
CA HIS A 348 -19.38 -9.19 -32.76
C HIS A 348 -20.85 -9.50 -32.38
N GLY A 349 -21.14 -9.42 -31.08
CA GLY A 349 -22.47 -9.21 -30.52
C GLY A 349 -22.36 -8.52 -29.16
N GLY A 350 -22.90 -7.31 -29.05
CA GLY A 350 -22.75 -6.43 -27.88
C GLY A 350 -23.43 -6.95 -26.61
N GLY A 351 -22.82 -6.64 -25.47
CA GLY A 351 -23.34 -6.83 -24.13
C GLY A 351 -22.78 -5.75 -23.21
N ALA A 352 -23.70 -5.07 -22.53
CA ALA A 352 -23.55 -3.87 -21.70
C ALA A 352 -22.22 -3.68 -20.95
N ASP A 353 -21.62 -2.51 -21.20
CA ASP A 353 -20.55 -1.89 -20.46
C ASP A 353 -21.08 -1.48 -19.06
N HIS A 354 -20.65 -2.18 -18.01
CA HIS A 354 -20.84 -1.72 -16.63
C HIS A 354 -19.64 -0.84 -16.27
N GLY A 355 -19.78 0.45 -16.55
CA GLY A 355 -18.78 1.47 -16.27
C GLY A 355 -18.55 1.64 -14.77
N HIS A 356 -17.34 1.31 -14.33
CA HIS A 356 -16.69 1.99 -13.21
C HIS A 356 -15.56 2.82 -13.82
N THR A 357 -15.83 4.12 -14.01
CA THR A 357 -14.81 5.11 -14.33
C THR A 357 -13.90 5.26 -13.12
N HIS A 358 -12.74 4.60 -13.17
CA HIS A 358 -11.62 4.99 -12.32
C HIS A 358 -10.87 6.12 -13.03
N ASP A 359 -10.73 7.25 -12.35
CA ASP A 359 -9.94 8.39 -12.80
C ASP A 359 -8.47 7.98 -13.07
N ILE A 360 -8.16 7.73 -14.34
CA ILE A 360 -6.79 7.55 -14.82
C ILE A 360 -6.20 8.95 -15.02
N MET A 361 -5.43 9.43 -14.05
CA MET A 361 -4.79 10.75 -14.13
C MET A 361 -3.50 10.68 -14.99
N ASP A 362 -3.60 10.97 -16.28
CA ASP A 362 -2.48 10.99 -17.25
C ASP A 362 -1.58 12.25 -17.15
N HIS A 363 -1.97 13.24 -16.32
CA HIS A 363 -1.28 14.50 -16.06
C HIS A 363 -1.39 14.80 -14.55
N PRO A 364 -0.54 15.65 -13.93
CA PRO A 364 -0.76 16.15 -12.56
C PRO A 364 -2.08 16.88 -12.30
N GLY A 365 -3.07 16.80 -13.21
CA GLY A 365 -4.35 17.49 -13.20
C GLY A 365 -4.28 18.84 -13.93
N LYS A 366 -5.36 19.19 -14.60
CA LYS A 366 -5.65 20.55 -15.04
C LYS A 366 -7.00 20.92 -14.45
N PHE A 367 -7.10 22.12 -13.87
CA PHE A 367 -8.31 22.52 -13.16
C PHE A 367 -9.55 22.46 -14.06
N ASN A 368 -9.43 22.88 -15.32
CA ASN A 368 -10.54 22.93 -16.27
C ASN A 368 -10.94 21.56 -16.83
N ASP A 369 -10.05 20.56 -16.72
CA ASP A 369 -10.27 19.21 -17.23
C ASP A 369 -10.61 18.22 -16.10
N ARG A 370 -10.87 18.72 -14.87
CA ARG A 370 -11.18 17.88 -13.72
C ARG A 370 -12.58 17.28 -13.84
N GLU A 371 -12.75 16.07 -13.31
CA GLU A 371 -14.08 15.52 -13.11
C GLU A 371 -14.89 16.40 -12.15
N MET A 372 -16.10 16.73 -12.57
CA MET A 372 -17.05 17.51 -11.78
C MET A 372 -18.06 16.55 -11.15
N THR A 373 -18.43 16.82 -9.90
CA THR A 373 -19.45 16.00 -9.21
C THR A 373 -20.76 16.04 -9.99
N ASN A 374 -21.30 14.86 -10.33
CA ASN A 374 -22.61 14.75 -10.94
C ASN A 374 -23.71 14.84 -9.86
N TYR A 375 -24.52 15.90 -9.91
CA TYR A 375 -25.59 16.14 -8.95
C TYR A 375 -26.94 15.53 -9.34
N GLU A 376 -27.10 14.94 -10.53
CA GLU A 376 -28.40 14.47 -11.05
C GLU A 376 -29.11 13.46 -10.13
N ASN A 377 -28.35 12.61 -9.44
CA ASN A 377 -28.87 11.60 -8.51
C ASN A 377 -28.54 11.89 -7.04
N ARG A 378 -28.10 13.12 -6.69
CA ARG A 378 -27.71 13.43 -5.30
C ARG A 378 -28.93 13.61 -4.42
N ASN A 379 -29.01 12.80 -3.36
CA ASN A 379 -30.01 12.94 -2.32
C ASN A 379 -29.47 13.73 -1.12
N TRP A 380 -29.75 15.03 -1.11
CA TRP A 380 -29.31 15.92 -0.04
C TRP A 380 -29.94 15.66 1.34
N THR A 381 -30.98 14.82 1.40
CA THR A 381 -31.58 14.40 2.68
C THR A 381 -30.83 13.25 3.33
N GLU A 382 -30.18 12.40 2.53
CA GLU A 382 -29.35 11.28 2.97
C GLU A 382 -27.98 11.75 3.43
N ARG A 383 -27.37 12.65 2.67
CA ARG A 383 -26.14 13.34 3.04
C ARG A 383 -26.19 14.78 2.54
N ALA A 384 -26.04 15.73 3.47
CA ALA A 384 -25.98 17.14 3.10
C ALA A 384 -24.72 17.44 2.28
N PHE A 385 -24.72 18.59 1.61
CA PHE A 385 -23.58 19.08 0.85
C PHE A 385 -22.31 18.99 1.70
N THR A 386 -21.32 18.24 1.22
CA THR A 386 -20.14 17.87 2.00
C THR A 386 -18.90 18.59 1.46
N VAL A 387 -18.21 19.32 2.34
CA VAL A 387 -16.96 20.03 2.03
C VAL A 387 -15.76 19.25 2.58
N GLY A 388 -14.88 18.83 1.68
CA GLY A 388 -13.59 18.21 2.04
C GLY A 388 -12.52 19.27 2.27
N ILE A 389 -11.78 19.18 3.37
CA ILE A 389 -10.66 20.06 3.70
C ILE A 389 -9.38 19.22 3.81
N GLY A 390 -8.56 19.26 2.76
CA GLY A 390 -7.31 18.52 2.63
C GLY A 390 -6.07 19.40 2.75
N GLY A 391 -4.90 18.79 2.93
CA GLY A 391 -3.63 19.51 2.99
C GLY A 391 -2.54 18.87 3.87
N PRO A 392 -1.29 19.34 3.78
CA PRO A 392 -0.18 18.85 4.58
C PRO A 392 -0.37 18.99 6.09
N VAL A 393 0.35 18.15 6.84
CA VAL A 393 0.47 18.28 8.29
C VAL A 393 0.91 19.71 8.63
N GLY A 394 0.20 20.36 9.54
CA GLY A 394 0.53 21.71 10.02
C GLY A 394 0.16 22.87 9.08
N SER A 395 -0.44 22.63 7.91
CA SER A 395 -0.87 23.71 6.98
C SER A 395 -1.99 24.62 7.54
N GLY A 396 -2.70 24.15 8.56
CA GLY A 396 -3.77 24.89 9.25
C GLY A 396 -5.18 24.50 8.82
N LYS A 397 -5.39 23.25 8.36
CA LYS A 397 -6.70 22.66 8.05
C LYS A 397 -7.71 22.79 9.20
N THR A 398 -7.39 22.22 10.37
CA THR A 398 -8.22 22.30 11.58
C THR A 398 -8.52 23.73 12.01
N ALA A 399 -7.55 24.65 11.85
CA ALA A 399 -7.73 26.06 12.15
C ALA A 399 -8.71 26.73 11.18
N LEU A 400 -8.59 26.45 9.88
CA LEU A 400 -9.52 26.92 8.86
C LEU A 400 -10.93 26.37 9.14
N LEU A 401 -11.04 25.07 9.42
CA LEU A 401 -12.30 24.42 9.75
C LEU A 401 -12.96 25.04 10.99
N LEU A 402 -12.19 25.34 12.04
CA LEU A 402 -12.71 26.06 13.21
C LEU A 402 -13.29 27.43 12.83
N SER A 403 -12.60 28.19 11.97
CA SER A 403 -13.09 29.50 11.52
C SER A 403 -14.36 29.38 10.66
N LEU A 404 -14.40 28.40 9.74
CA LEU A 404 -15.60 28.09 8.96
C LEU A 404 -16.78 27.73 9.86
N CYS A 405 -16.58 26.86 10.85
CA CYS A 405 -17.60 26.51 11.83
C CYS A 405 -18.13 27.75 12.57
N ARG A 406 -17.26 28.64 13.03
CA ARG A 406 -17.67 29.87 13.74
C ARG A 406 -18.48 30.82 12.87
N LYS A 407 -18.11 30.98 11.60
CA LYS A 407 -18.81 31.86 10.67
C LYS A 407 -20.16 31.30 10.20
N LEU A 408 -20.31 29.97 10.17
CA LEU A 408 -21.47 29.31 9.58
C LEU A 408 -22.48 28.76 10.58
N ARG A 409 -22.06 28.35 11.80
CA ARG A 409 -22.92 27.65 12.76
C ARG A 409 -24.15 28.44 13.23
N ASP A 410 -24.14 29.76 13.10
CA ASP A 410 -25.25 30.64 13.50
C ASP A 410 -26.28 30.85 12.38
N THR A 411 -25.96 30.41 11.15
CA THR A 411 -26.86 30.52 9.98
C THR A 411 -27.16 29.18 9.31
N TYR A 412 -26.29 28.19 9.47
CA TYR A 412 -26.43 26.84 8.94
C TYR A 412 -26.31 25.80 10.04
N ASN A 413 -27.16 24.79 10.00
CA ASN A 413 -26.99 23.61 10.82
C ASN A 413 -25.86 22.73 10.24
N ILE A 414 -24.72 22.69 10.92
CA ILE A 414 -23.50 22.03 10.44
C ILE A 414 -23.00 20.93 11.35
N ALA A 415 -22.29 19.96 10.79
CA ALA A 415 -21.54 18.94 11.53
C ALA A 415 -20.19 18.63 10.85
N VAL A 416 -19.29 17.99 11.60
CA VAL A 416 -17.88 17.81 11.24
C VAL A 416 -17.44 16.36 11.47
N VAL A 417 -16.70 15.83 10.50
CA VAL A 417 -15.87 14.63 10.65
C VAL A 417 -14.40 15.02 10.52
N THR A 418 -13.54 14.62 11.46
CA THR A 418 -12.09 14.81 11.40
C THR A 418 -11.40 13.46 11.25
N ASN A 419 -10.38 13.39 10.39
CA ASN A 419 -9.57 12.19 10.21
C ASN A 419 -8.18 12.43 10.79
N ASP A 420 -7.67 11.47 11.54
CA ASP A 420 -6.27 11.43 11.95
C ASP A 420 -5.79 9.97 11.97
N ILE A 421 -4.48 9.73 11.92
CA ILE A 421 -3.95 8.38 11.72
C ILE A 421 -4.16 7.54 12.99
N PHE A 422 -3.79 8.09 14.15
CA PHE A 422 -3.75 7.35 15.42
C PHE A 422 -4.32 8.13 16.62
N THR A 423 -4.82 9.36 16.42
CA THR A 423 -5.26 10.21 17.52
C THR A 423 -6.64 10.83 17.26
N ARG A 424 -7.15 11.58 18.24
CA ARG A 424 -8.37 12.38 18.11
C ARG A 424 -8.11 13.87 18.31
N GLU A 425 -6.85 14.30 18.18
CA GLU A 425 -6.41 15.66 18.52
C GLU A 425 -7.18 16.73 17.76
N ASP A 426 -7.48 16.52 16.47
CA ASP A 426 -8.23 17.49 15.67
C ASP A 426 -9.69 17.64 16.15
N GLN A 427 -10.38 16.55 16.48
CA GLN A 427 -11.71 16.59 17.10
C GLN A 427 -11.65 17.30 18.47
N GLU A 428 -10.69 16.91 19.31
CA GLU A 428 -10.54 17.49 20.64
C GLU A 428 -10.21 18.98 20.59
N PHE A 429 -9.40 19.40 19.62
CA PHE A 429 -9.11 20.80 19.34
C PHE A 429 -10.40 21.55 19.01
N LEU A 430 -11.23 21.04 18.10
CA LEU A 430 -12.50 21.68 17.74
C LEU A 430 -13.47 21.75 18.93
N ARG A 431 -13.57 20.69 19.75
CA ARG A 431 -14.40 20.69 20.96
C ARG A 431 -13.91 21.68 22.01
N ARG A 432 -12.61 21.70 22.31
CA ARG A 432 -11.98 22.65 23.25
C ARG A 432 -12.22 24.11 22.85
N HIS A 433 -12.31 24.40 21.55
CA HIS A 433 -12.58 25.74 21.03
C HIS A 433 -14.07 26.01 20.81
N SER A 434 -14.93 25.13 21.31
CA SER A 434 -16.40 25.16 21.20
C SER A 434 -16.83 25.41 19.76
N ALA A 435 -16.26 24.68 18.80
CA ALA A 435 -16.55 24.87 17.39
C ALA A 435 -18.06 24.75 17.12
N LEU A 436 -18.70 23.69 17.63
CA LEU A 436 -20.13 23.38 17.46
C LEU A 436 -20.78 22.99 18.78
N CYS A 437 -22.10 23.18 18.86
CA CYS A 437 -22.94 22.71 19.96
C CYS A 437 -24.17 21.96 19.39
N PRO A 438 -24.49 20.75 19.88
CA PRO A 438 -23.72 19.95 20.85
C PRO A 438 -22.39 19.42 20.27
N GLU A 439 -21.44 19.06 21.14
CA GLU A 439 -20.12 18.52 20.73
C GLU A 439 -20.20 17.19 19.97
N THR A 440 -21.34 16.49 20.08
CA THR A 440 -21.64 15.26 19.32
C THR A 440 -21.77 15.49 17.82
N LYS A 441 -21.93 16.75 17.37
CA LYS A 441 -21.83 17.15 15.97
C LYS A 441 -20.41 17.09 15.39
N ILE A 442 -19.41 16.75 16.21
CA ILE A 442 -18.02 16.58 15.78
C ILE A 442 -17.61 15.13 16.04
N ARG A 443 -17.30 14.39 14.98
CA ARG A 443 -16.88 12.98 15.04
C ARG A 443 -15.45 12.81 14.54
N ALA A 444 -14.73 11.86 15.13
CA ALA A 444 -13.36 11.53 14.75
C ALA A 444 -13.32 10.16 14.10
N ILE A 445 -12.47 10.02 13.09
CA ILE A 445 -12.12 8.75 12.45
C ILE A 445 -10.62 8.57 12.58
N GLU A 446 -10.22 7.48 13.23
CA GLU A 446 -8.83 7.02 13.24
C GLU A 446 -8.62 6.16 12.00
N THR A 447 -7.84 6.64 11.03
CA THR A 447 -7.68 5.97 9.74
C THR A 447 -6.79 4.73 9.84
N GLY A 448 -5.95 4.63 10.88
CA GLY A 448 -5.04 3.50 11.13
C GLY A 448 -3.93 3.32 10.08
N GLY A 449 -3.88 4.18 9.07
CA GLY A 449 -3.02 4.06 7.89
C GLY A 449 -2.96 5.34 7.07
N CYS A 450 -2.55 5.24 5.81
CA CYS A 450 -2.27 6.42 4.98
C CYS A 450 -3.52 7.34 4.83
N PRO A 451 -3.43 8.64 5.18
CA PRO A 451 -4.60 9.52 5.19
C PRO A 451 -5.32 9.68 3.85
N HIS A 452 -4.61 9.61 2.71
CA HIS A 452 -5.28 9.70 1.41
C HIS A 452 -6.19 8.52 1.13
N ALA A 453 -5.88 7.31 1.62
CA ALA A 453 -6.70 6.13 1.38
C ALA A 453 -8.09 6.34 1.97
N ALA A 454 -8.18 6.91 3.18
CA ALA A 454 -9.43 7.16 3.90
C ALA A 454 -10.35 8.21 3.23
N ILE A 455 -9.81 9.06 2.35
CA ILE A 455 -10.58 10.11 1.65
C ILE A 455 -10.73 9.86 0.15
N ARG A 456 -10.04 8.86 -0.41
CA ARG A 456 -10.03 8.58 -1.85
C ARG A 456 -10.33 7.13 -2.20
N GLU A 457 -9.67 6.17 -1.57
CA GLU A 457 -9.72 4.75 -1.95
C GLU A 457 -10.78 3.98 -1.16
N ASP A 458 -10.82 4.20 0.15
CA ASP A 458 -11.82 3.67 1.07
C ASP A 458 -12.43 4.82 1.87
N ILE A 459 -13.46 5.43 1.29
CA ILE A 459 -14.19 6.55 1.87
C ILE A 459 -15.31 6.12 2.83
N SER A 460 -15.46 4.82 3.04
CA SER A 460 -16.65 4.22 3.66
C SER A 460 -16.88 4.73 5.07
N ALA A 461 -15.83 4.78 5.89
CA ALA A 461 -15.92 5.28 7.27
C ALA A 461 -16.34 6.75 7.32
N ASN A 462 -15.82 7.56 6.40
CA ASN A 462 -16.17 8.97 6.30
C ASN A 462 -17.61 9.17 5.84
N LEU A 463 -18.04 8.46 4.79
CA LEU A 463 -19.43 8.48 4.31
C LEU A 463 -20.40 8.11 5.41
N GLU A 464 -20.12 7.00 6.10
CA GLU A 464 -20.95 6.51 7.20
C GLU A 464 -21.08 7.55 8.32
N ALA A 465 -19.97 8.15 8.76
CA ALA A 465 -20.00 9.17 9.81
C ALA A 465 -20.79 10.42 9.37
N LEU A 466 -20.66 10.83 8.11
CA LEU A 466 -21.38 11.97 7.54
C LEU A 466 -22.89 11.72 7.42
N GLU A 467 -23.30 10.55 6.95
CA GLU A 467 -24.71 10.15 6.84
C GLU A 467 -25.37 9.97 8.21
N GLN A 468 -24.65 9.41 9.18
CA GLN A 468 -25.15 9.32 10.56
C GLN A 468 -25.30 10.71 11.20
N LEU A 469 -24.36 11.63 10.97
CA LEU A 469 -24.50 13.03 11.41
C LEU A 469 -25.69 13.70 10.73
N GLN A 470 -25.91 13.44 9.44
CA GLN A 470 -27.06 13.94 8.70
C GLN A 470 -28.37 13.40 9.28
N ALA A 471 -28.46 12.11 9.57
CA ALA A 471 -29.65 11.48 10.13
C ALA A 471 -29.95 11.96 11.57
N GLU A 472 -28.90 12.15 12.39
CA GLU A 472 -29.05 12.55 13.79
C GLU A 472 -29.42 14.03 13.95
N PHE A 473 -28.82 14.90 13.12
CA PHE A 473 -28.93 16.35 13.30
C PHE A 473 -29.66 17.06 12.18
N GLU A 474 -30.04 16.39 11.10
CA GLU A 474 -30.66 16.97 9.90
C GLU A 474 -29.84 18.17 9.37
N THR A 475 -28.54 17.96 9.11
CA THR A 475 -27.62 19.04 8.76
C THR A 475 -27.91 19.63 7.37
N GLN A 476 -27.50 20.88 7.18
CA GLN A 476 -27.59 21.61 5.90
C GLN A 476 -26.26 21.65 5.15
N LEU A 477 -25.15 21.42 5.87
CA LEU A 477 -23.78 21.44 5.36
C LEU A 477 -22.90 20.59 6.28
N LEU A 478 -22.08 19.74 5.68
CA LEU A 478 -21.14 18.87 6.39
C LEU A 478 -19.71 19.23 6.02
N PHE A 479 -18.80 19.05 6.98
CA PHE A 479 -17.37 19.16 6.75
C PHE A 479 -16.69 17.83 7.04
N VAL A 480 -15.73 17.46 6.20
CA VAL A 480 -14.81 16.36 6.45
C VAL A 480 -13.38 16.86 6.30
N GLU A 481 -12.59 16.80 7.36
CA GLU A 481 -11.16 17.12 7.35
C GLU A 481 -10.34 15.84 7.17
N SER A 482 -9.37 15.86 6.26
CA SER A 482 -8.44 14.75 6.03
C SER A 482 -7.36 14.71 7.11
N GLY A 483 -6.76 13.52 7.32
CA GLY A 483 -5.47 13.47 8.01
C GLY A 483 -4.42 14.26 7.20
N GLY A 484 -3.38 14.75 7.87
CA GLY A 484 -2.32 15.50 7.19
C GLY A 484 -1.50 14.62 6.25
N ASP A 485 -1.48 14.96 4.96
CA ASP A 485 -0.74 14.22 3.93
C ASP A 485 -0.22 15.16 2.84
N ASN A 486 0.72 14.70 2.03
CA ASN A 486 1.43 15.48 1.03
C ASN A 486 0.52 15.92 -0.14
N LEU A 487 1.14 16.40 -1.22
CA LEU A 487 0.49 16.98 -2.40
C LEU A 487 -0.45 16.02 -3.18
N ALA A 488 -0.53 14.75 -2.77
CA ALA A 488 -1.34 13.71 -3.40
C ALA A 488 -2.75 13.52 -2.80
N ALA A 489 -3.04 14.12 -1.64
CA ALA A 489 -4.29 13.89 -0.90
C ALA A 489 -5.49 14.60 -1.53
N ALA A 490 -6.16 13.95 -2.48
CA ALA A 490 -7.35 14.44 -3.17
C ALA A 490 -8.58 13.63 -2.73
N TYR A 491 -9.69 14.32 -2.44
CA TYR A 491 -10.94 13.66 -2.11
C TYR A 491 -11.50 12.92 -3.33
N SER A 492 -12.10 11.75 -3.08
CA SER A 492 -13.04 11.17 -4.04
C SER A 492 -14.24 12.13 -4.23
N VAL A 493 -14.68 12.30 -5.48
CA VAL A 493 -15.89 13.07 -5.82
C VAL A 493 -17.16 12.49 -5.20
N GLU A 494 -17.12 11.21 -4.80
CA GLU A 494 -18.21 10.58 -4.05
C GLU A 494 -18.21 11.01 -2.58
N LEU A 495 -17.06 11.36 -1.99
CA LEU A 495 -16.96 11.77 -0.59
C LEU A 495 -17.21 13.27 -0.39
N ALA A 496 -16.59 14.14 -1.21
CA ALA A 496 -16.73 15.58 -1.07
C ALA A 496 -17.36 16.20 -2.34
N ASP A 497 -18.42 16.99 -2.14
CA ASP A 497 -19.05 17.79 -3.21
C ASP A 497 -18.26 19.05 -3.56
N PHE A 498 -17.38 19.48 -2.65
CA PHE A 498 -16.50 20.63 -2.81
C PHE A 498 -15.18 20.41 -2.06
N HIS A 499 -14.06 20.60 -2.75
CA HIS A 499 -12.74 20.31 -2.23
C HIS A 499 -11.92 21.59 -1.99
N VAL A 500 -11.62 21.85 -0.72
CA VAL A 500 -10.67 22.88 -0.27
C VAL A 500 -9.33 22.21 0.03
N TYR A 501 -8.26 22.66 -0.62
CA TYR A 501 -6.91 22.19 -0.31
C TYR A 501 -6.06 23.29 0.30
N VAL A 502 -5.48 23.05 1.47
CA VAL A 502 -4.75 24.04 2.26
C VAL A 502 -3.26 23.76 2.19
N ILE A 503 -2.49 24.75 1.76
CA ILE A 503 -1.04 24.82 1.91
C ILE A 503 -0.68 26.07 2.72
N ASP A 504 0.55 26.20 3.19
CA ASP A 504 0.97 27.37 3.94
C ASP A 504 2.35 27.90 3.52
N VAL A 505 2.58 29.19 3.79
CA VAL A 505 3.83 29.87 3.40
C VAL A 505 5.07 29.25 4.06
N ALA A 506 4.95 28.63 5.24
CA ALA A 506 6.09 28.02 5.93
C ALA A 506 6.54 26.70 5.26
N GLY A 507 5.70 26.11 4.39
CA GLY A 507 6.11 25.02 3.50
C GLY A 507 7.03 25.48 2.35
N GLY A 508 7.19 26.78 2.17
CA GLY A 508 7.99 27.44 1.15
C GLY A 508 7.19 27.90 -0.08
N ASP A 509 7.60 29.02 -0.66
CA ASP A 509 6.93 29.65 -1.82
C ASP A 509 6.91 28.78 -3.09
N LYS A 510 7.76 27.74 -3.15
CA LYS A 510 7.81 26.75 -4.24
C LYS A 510 6.71 25.68 -4.16
N VAL A 511 5.92 25.61 -3.08
CA VAL A 511 4.90 24.55 -2.94
C VAL A 511 3.87 24.57 -4.08
N PRO A 512 3.28 25.71 -4.50
CA PRO A 512 2.34 25.74 -5.61
C PRO A 512 2.91 25.16 -6.93
N ARG A 513 4.18 25.46 -7.26
CA ARG A 513 4.80 24.96 -8.50
C ARG A 513 5.14 23.47 -8.49
N LYS A 514 5.14 22.81 -7.31
CA LYS A 514 5.31 21.35 -7.22
C LYS A 514 4.10 20.59 -7.80
N GLY A 515 2.93 21.22 -7.86
CA GLY A 515 1.71 20.64 -8.39
C GLY A 515 1.21 19.45 -7.55
N GLY A 516 0.58 18.49 -8.22
CA GLY A 516 -0.11 17.36 -7.59
C GLY A 516 -1.62 17.51 -7.68
N PRO A 517 -2.38 16.40 -7.68
CA PRO A 517 -3.82 16.40 -7.95
C PRO A 517 -4.59 17.40 -7.09
N SER A 518 -4.26 17.55 -5.82
CA SER A 518 -4.98 18.46 -4.93
C SER A 518 -4.65 19.92 -5.15
N ILE A 519 -3.40 20.23 -5.54
CA ILE A 519 -3.02 21.60 -5.91
C ILE A 519 -3.68 21.99 -7.23
N THR A 520 -3.78 21.08 -8.20
CA THR A 520 -4.29 21.39 -9.54
C THR A 520 -5.81 21.28 -9.67
N GLN A 521 -6.45 20.36 -8.93
CA GLN A 521 -7.85 19.98 -9.14
C GLN A 521 -8.79 20.36 -7.98
N SER A 522 -8.29 20.77 -6.80
CA SER A 522 -9.18 21.29 -5.76
C SER A 522 -10.00 22.48 -6.25
N ASP A 523 -11.28 22.57 -5.85
CA ASP A 523 -12.14 23.70 -6.21
C ASP A 523 -11.57 25.02 -5.71
N VAL A 524 -10.92 25.00 -4.54
CA VAL A 524 -10.20 26.14 -3.97
C VAL A 524 -8.86 25.70 -3.38
N LEU A 525 -7.78 26.31 -3.87
CA LEU A 525 -6.48 26.26 -3.19
C LEU A 525 -6.39 27.41 -2.18
N VAL A 526 -6.17 27.08 -0.91
CA VAL A 526 -5.93 28.06 0.15
C VAL A 526 -4.44 28.11 0.47
N ILE A 527 -3.85 29.31 0.40
CA ILE A 527 -2.47 29.59 0.80
C ILE A 527 -2.52 30.33 2.13
N ASN A 528 -2.35 29.58 3.22
CA ASN A 528 -2.54 30.03 4.59
C ASN A 528 -1.25 30.59 5.22
N LYS A 529 -1.41 31.22 6.38
CA LYS A 529 -0.36 31.82 7.22
C LYS A 529 0.42 32.94 6.52
N ILE A 530 -0.24 33.72 5.66
CA ILE A 530 0.42 34.81 4.90
C ILE A 530 1.05 35.87 5.81
N ASP A 531 0.60 35.97 7.07
CA ASP A 531 1.20 36.81 8.11
C ASP A 531 2.65 36.41 8.45
N LEU A 532 3.07 35.19 8.10
CA LEU A 532 4.43 34.68 8.33
C LEU A 532 5.35 34.79 7.11
N ALA A 533 4.85 35.25 5.96
CA ALA A 533 5.56 35.17 4.68
C ALA A 533 6.96 35.81 4.74
N ASP A 534 7.05 37.03 5.27
CA ASP A 534 8.32 37.75 5.43
C ASP A 534 9.27 37.03 6.39
N MET A 535 8.75 36.41 7.45
CA MET A 535 9.56 35.72 8.46
C MET A 535 10.21 34.44 7.93
N VAL A 536 9.55 33.76 6.99
CA VAL A 536 10.03 32.51 6.39
C VAL A 536 10.67 32.72 5.01
N GLY A 537 10.76 33.97 4.54
CA GLY A 537 11.32 34.32 3.24
C GLY A 537 10.48 33.83 2.05
N ALA A 538 9.16 33.69 2.22
CA ALA A 538 8.24 33.27 1.16
C ALA A 538 7.68 34.48 0.40
N ASP A 539 7.79 34.47 -0.92
CA ASP A 539 7.22 35.51 -1.79
C ASP A 539 5.77 35.17 -2.20
N LEU A 540 4.80 35.93 -1.69
CA LEU A 540 3.38 35.73 -2.01
C LEU A 540 3.06 35.96 -3.50
N GLY A 541 3.80 36.85 -4.18
CA GLY A 541 3.67 37.08 -5.61
C GLY A 541 4.15 35.89 -6.43
N VAL A 542 5.24 35.23 -6.02
CA VAL A 542 5.71 33.97 -6.61
C VAL A 542 4.66 32.88 -6.44
N MET A 543 4.15 32.70 -5.21
CA MET A 543 3.13 31.71 -4.93
C MET A 543 1.86 31.92 -5.76
N LYS A 544 1.43 33.18 -5.91
CA LYS A 544 0.26 33.55 -6.71
C LYS A 544 0.45 33.19 -8.18
N ARG A 545 1.55 33.66 -8.78
CA ARG A 545 1.90 33.38 -10.18
C ARG A 545 1.94 31.88 -10.46
N ASP A 546 2.54 31.12 -9.55
CA ASP A 546 2.69 29.68 -9.73
C ASP A 546 1.37 28.94 -9.57
N ALA A 547 0.55 29.31 -8.60
CA ALA A 547 -0.78 28.75 -8.41
C ALA A 547 -1.64 29.01 -9.65
N GLU A 548 -1.68 30.25 -10.16
CA GLU A 548 -2.39 30.61 -11.39
C GLU A 548 -1.95 29.78 -12.58
N ARG A 549 -0.64 29.58 -12.76
CA ARG A 549 -0.07 28.80 -13.86
C ARG A 549 -0.36 27.30 -13.74
N VAL A 550 -0.21 26.73 -12.54
CA VAL A 550 -0.35 25.28 -12.33
C VAL A 550 -1.82 24.85 -12.28
N ARG A 551 -2.70 25.76 -11.88
CA ARG A 551 -4.15 25.53 -11.79
C ARG A 551 -4.91 25.99 -13.03
N ASP A 552 -4.27 26.36 -14.12
CA ASP A 552 -4.93 26.89 -15.33
C ASP A 552 -5.98 27.98 -15.01
N GLY A 553 -5.65 28.89 -14.08
CA GLY A 553 -6.55 29.95 -13.60
C GLY A 553 -7.55 29.55 -12.51
N GLY A 554 -7.45 28.33 -11.97
CA GLY A 554 -8.33 27.84 -10.90
C GLY A 554 -8.25 28.67 -9.61
N PRO A 555 -9.36 28.80 -8.84
CA PRO A 555 -9.45 29.70 -7.70
C PRO A 555 -8.38 29.45 -6.64
N THR A 556 -7.70 30.53 -6.23
CA THR A 556 -6.68 30.50 -5.18
C THR A 556 -6.93 31.65 -4.21
N ILE A 557 -6.99 31.36 -2.92
CA ILE A 557 -7.26 32.34 -1.86
C ILE A 557 -6.09 32.38 -0.89
N PHE A 558 -5.56 33.58 -0.65
CA PHE A 558 -4.54 33.84 0.36
C PHE A 558 -5.22 34.13 1.69
N THR A 559 -4.83 33.41 2.74
CA THR A 559 -5.44 33.53 4.06
C THR A 559 -4.41 33.71 5.17
N SER A 560 -4.79 34.45 6.19
CA SER A 560 -4.24 34.30 7.54
C SER A 560 -5.41 33.95 8.43
N VAL A 561 -5.63 32.65 8.65
CA VAL A 561 -6.72 32.19 9.52
C VAL A 561 -6.58 32.76 10.93
N LYS A 562 -5.34 32.92 11.42
CA LYS A 562 -5.05 33.52 12.73
C LYS A 562 -5.55 34.97 12.84
N LEU A 563 -5.44 35.74 11.75
CA LEU A 563 -5.90 37.13 11.68
C LEU A 563 -7.29 37.27 11.04
N ASP A 564 -7.99 36.16 10.82
CA ASP A 564 -9.27 36.08 10.10
C ASP A 564 -9.27 36.75 8.71
N GLN A 565 -8.10 36.80 8.05
CA GLN A 565 -7.95 37.39 6.74
C GLN A 565 -8.22 36.37 5.63
N GLY A 566 -9.10 36.72 4.69
CA GLY A 566 -9.38 35.90 3.50
C GLY A 566 -10.30 34.70 3.74
N VAL A 567 -10.66 34.41 4.99
CA VAL A 567 -11.56 33.28 5.33
C VAL A 567 -12.97 33.49 4.76
N ASP A 568 -13.47 34.72 4.74
CA ASP A 568 -14.79 35.04 4.17
C ASP A 568 -14.89 34.67 2.69
N ALA A 569 -13.82 34.84 1.92
CA ALA A 569 -13.80 34.44 0.51
C ALA A 569 -13.91 32.90 0.36
N VAL A 570 -13.33 32.12 1.30
CA VAL A 570 -13.50 30.66 1.32
C VAL A 570 -14.95 30.29 1.63
N VAL A 571 -15.58 30.97 2.60
CA VAL A 571 -16.99 30.79 2.95
C VAL A 571 -17.89 31.07 1.75
N GLU A 572 -17.68 32.20 1.07
CA GLU A 572 -18.47 32.60 -0.09
C GLU A 572 -18.41 31.56 -1.22
N MET A 573 -17.23 31.00 -1.49
CA MET A 573 -17.05 29.95 -2.50
C MET A 573 -17.76 28.65 -2.14
N VAL A 574 -17.64 28.20 -0.89
CA VAL A 574 -18.36 27.01 -0.39
C VAL A 574 -19.87 27.19 -0.53
N LEU A 575 -20.41 28.34 -0.10
CA LEU A 575 -21.84 28.61 -0.18
C LEU A 575 -22.30 28.77 -1.63
N ALA A 576 -21.49 29.37 -2.50
CA ALA A 576 -21.80 29.46 -3.93
C ALA A 576 -21.89 28.08 -4.59
N ALA A 577 -20.93 27.19 -4.32
CA ALA A 577 -20.96 25.82 -4.82
C ALA A 577 -22.19 25.06 -4.31
N ARG A 578 -22.51 25.20 -3.01
CA ARG A 578 -23.72 24.60 -2.41
C ARG A 578 -25.01 25.06 -3.10
N ARG A 579 -25.13 26.36 -3.42
CA ARG A 579 -26.27 26.91 -4.17
C ARG A 579 -26.35 26.32 -5.59
N LEU A 580 -25.22 26.26 -6.29
CA LEU A 580 -25.13 25.72 -7.65
C LEU A 580 -25.48 24.23 -7.71
N ALA A 581 -25.13 23.46 -6.68
CA ALA A 581 -25.49 22.05 -6.54
C ALA A 581 -26.97 21.82 -6.19
N GLY A 582 -27.74 22.88 -5.90
CA GLY A 582 -29.16 22.78 -5.56
C GLY A 582 -29.45 22.30 -4.13
N ALA A 583 -28.44 22.31 -3.24
CA ALA A 583 -28.55 21.78 -1.88
C ALA A 583 -29.24 22.73 -0.87
N ASP A 584 -29.66 23.93 -1.29
CA ASP A 584 -30.20 24.99 -0.41
C ASP A 584 -31.40 24.58 0.43
N LYS A 585 -32.21 23.64 -0.07
CA LYS A 585 -33.49 23.26 0.53
C LYS A 585 -33.42 22.02 1.43
N ALA A 586 -32.24 21.45 1.61
CA ALA A 586 -32.05 20.23 2.40
C ALA A 586 -31.51 20.53 3.79
N GLY A 587 -31.91 19.70 4.76
CA GLY A 587 -31.60 19.86 6.18
C GLY A 587 -32.55 20.79 6.92
N LYS A 588 -32.47 20.74 8.25
CA LYS A 588 -33.25 21.55 9.17
C LYS A 588 -32.54 22.88 9.43
N GLY A 589 -33.28 23.97 9.33
CA GLY A 589 -32.78 25.29 9.71
C GLY A 589 -32.48 25.37 11.21
N LEU A 590 -31.67 26.35 11.61
CA LEU A 590 -31.46 26.66 13.02
C LEU A 590 -32.78 27.17 13.62
N GLN A 591 -33.14 26.64 14.80
CA GLN A 591 -34.33 27.04 15.55
C GLN A 591 -34.06 28.29 16.39
#